data_AF-A0A965FJQ7-F1
#
_entry.id   AF-A0A965FJQ7-F1
#
_cell.length_a   1.000
_cell.length_b   1.000
_cell.length_c   1.000
_cell.angle_alpha   90.00
_cell.angle_beta   90.00
_cell.angle_gamma   90.00
#
_symmetry.space_group_name_H-M   'P 1'
#
loop_
_entity.id
_entity.type
_entity.pdbx_description
1 polymer ?
#
loop_
_entity_poly.entity_id
_entity_poly.type
_entity_poly.pdbx_seq_one_letter_code
_entity_poly.pdbx_strand_id
1 'polypeptide(L)'
;MILFGWLQEKYETPGNGGWLPFIFGCIAGIVPWVGLLFYVLSIGGIEDTTAPAFVLGIVISLFVLFNVFAIVQYLQYKKVGKWSDYLRGEKTYITLSLVAKSALAWQIFASTLIS
;
A
#
# COMPACT_ATOMS: atom_id res chain seq x y z
N MET A 1 8.84 -5.65 -0.70
CA MET A 1 8.00 -5.15 0.41
C MET A 1 7.38 -6.28 1.23
N ILE A 2 6.51 -7.12 0.67
CA ILE A 2 5.72 -8.12 1.44
C ILE A 2 6.60 -9.06 2.26
N LEU A 3 7.68 -9.60 1.67
CA LEU A 3 8.61 -10.48 2.39
C LEU A 3 9.26 -9.80 3.60
N PHE A 4 9.50 -8.49 3.54
CA PHE A 4 10.03 -7.75 4.68
C PHE A 4 9.00 -7.58 5.80
N GLY A 5 7.71 -7.46 5.47
CA GLY A 5 6.63 -7.52 6.46
C GLY A 5 6.58 -8.88 7.16
N TRP A 6 6.72 -9.96 6.38
CA TRP A 6 6.82 -11.31 6.95
C TRP A 6 8.08 -11.49 7.83
N LEU A 7 9.23 -10.94 7.43
CA LEU A 7 10.45 -10.98 8.25
C LEU A 7 10.28 -10.18 9.55
N GLN A 8 9.56 -9.06 9.53
CA GLN A 8 9.18 -8.32 10.74
C GLN A 8 8.41 -9.25 11.70
N GLU A 9 7.42 -9.97 11.19
CA GLU A 9 6.61 -10.92 11.97
C GLU A 9 7.37 -12.13 12.49
N LYS A 10 8.32 -12.63 11.72
CA LYS A 10 9.09 -13.81 12.09
C LYS A 10 10.18 -13.53 13.12
N TYR A 11 10.85 -12.39 13.02
CA TYR A 11 12.07 -12.12 13.79
C TYR A 11 11.90 -11.05 14.87
N GLU A 12 10.87 -10.21 14.77
CA GLU A 12 10.63 -9.13 15.74
C GLU A 12 9.35 -9.38 16.53
N THR A 13 9.37 -9.03 17.81
CA THR A 13 8.18 -9.09 18.67
C THR A 13 7.60 -7.70 18.90
N PRO A 14 6.27 -7.51 18.85
CA PRO A 14 5.66 -6.22 19.08
C PRO A 14 6.12 -5.57 20.41
N GLY A 15 6.68 -4.36 20.32
CA GLY A 15 7.24 -3.60 21.43
C GLY A 15 8.74 -3.78 21.70
N ASN A 16 9.44 -4.69 21.01
CA ASN A 16 10.88 -4.92 21.23
C ASN A 16 11.79 -3.83 20.62
N GLY A 17 11.24 -2.97 19.76
CA GLY A 17 11.96 -1.86 19.13
C GLY A 17 12.69 -2.22 17.82
N GLY A 18 12.60 -3.45 17.31
CA GLY A 18 13.14 -3.81 16.02
C GLY A 18 12.26 -3.33 14.87
N TRP A 19 12.80 -2.47 14.00
CA TRP A 19 12.07 -1.87 12.87
C TRP A 19 12.76 -2.09 11.52
N LEU A 20 13.91 -2.76 11.50
CA LEU A 20 14.74 -2.86 10.31
C LEU A 20 14.00 -3.55 9.14
N PRO A 21 13.30 -4.70 9.36
CA PRO A 21 12.50 -5.29 8.30
C PRO A 21 11.39 -4.35 7.82
N PHE A 22 10.64 -3.69 8.71
CA PHE A 22 9.60 -2.73 8.33
C PHE A 22 10.16 -1.58 7.45
N ILE A 23 11.29 -0.99 7.83
CA ILE A 23 11.93 0.11 7.07
C ILE A 23 12.34 -0.37 5.67
N PHE A 24 12.96 -1.55 5.56
CA PHE A 24 13.29 -2.13 4.25
C PHE A 24 12.04 -2.45 3.43
N GLY A 25 10.96 -2.86 4.10
CA GLY A 25 9.63 -2.96 3.53
C GLY A 25 9.19 -1.66 2.88
N CYS A 26 9.25 -0.53 3.61
CA CYS A 26 8.88 0.80 3.12
C CYS A 26 9.75 1.25 1.94
N ILE A 27 11.07 1.09 2.02
CA ILE A 27 12.00 1.46 0.93
C ILE A 27 11.67 0.65 -0.34
N ALA A 28 11.53 -0.67 -0.22
CA ALA A 28 11.14 -1.50 -1.37
C ALA A 28 9.71 -1.21 -1.85
N GLY A 29 8.83 -0.79 -0.95
CA GLY A 29 7.43 -0.49 -1.21
C GLY A 29 7.21 0.80 -1.97
N ILE A 30 8.04 1.83 -1.76
CA ILE A 30 7.88 3.13 -2.41
C ILE A 30 8.42 3.16 -3.85
N VAL A 31 9.39 2.29 -4.18
CA VAL A 31 10.05 2.26 -5.51
C VAL A 31 9.07 2.15 -6.68
N PRO A 32 8.09 1.23 -6.70
CA PRO A 32 7.11 1.14 -7.79
C PRO A 32 6.27 2.42 -7.94
N TRP A 33 5.92 3.08 -6.84
CA TRP A 33 5.14 4.32 -6.86
C TRP A 33 5.91 5.49 -7.45
N VAL A 34 7.20 5.59 -7.12
CA VAL A 34 8.09 6.58 -7.73
C VAL A 34 8.16 6.35 -9.23
N GLY A 35 8.39 5.11 -9.67
CA GLY A 35 8.40 4.78 -11.10
C GLY A 35 7.08 5.15 -11.79
N LEU A 36 5.95 4.82 -11.18
CA LEU A 36 4.63 5.14 -11.71
C LEU A 36 4.41 6.66 -11.84
N LEU A 37 4.91 7.46 -10.89
CA LEU A 37 4.84 8.92 -10.94
C LEU A 37 5.53 9.48 -12.21
N PHE A 38 6.71 8.95 -12.57
CA PHE A 38 7.40 9.37 -13.81
C PHE A 38 6.55 9.12 -15.05
N TYR A 39 5.88 7.97 -15.13
CA TYR A 39 5.00 7.63 -16.26
C TYR A 39 3.74 8.51 -16.31
N VAL A 40 3.07 8.69 -15.17
CA VAL A 40 1.79 9.40 -15.10
C VAL A 40 1.96 10.91 -15.35
N LEU A 41 3.08 11.48 -14.90
CA LEU A 41 3.41 12.89 -15.11
C LEU A 41 4.19 13.14 -16.41
N SER A 42 4.48 12.10 -17.20
CA SER A 42 5.29 12.17 -18.42
C SER A 42 6.62 12.93 -18.23
N ILE A 43 7.30 12.70 -17.09
CA ILE A 43 8.54 13.40 -16.77
C ILE A 43 9.62 12.94 -17.75
N GLY A 44 10.07 13.86 -18.62
CA GLY A 44 11.03 13.57 -19.70
C GLY A 44 10.39 12.98 -20.97
N GLY A 45 9.05 12.98 -21.07
CA GLY A 45 8.29 12.56 -22.24
C GLY A 45 7.87 13.72 -23.15
N ILE A 46 6.99 13.41 -24.10
CA ILE A 46 6.44 14.38 -25.07
C ILE A 46 5.38 15.25 -24.36
N GLU A 47 5.45 16.57 -24.54
CA GLU A 47 4.42 17.51 -24.06
C GLU A 47 3.02 17.06 -24.55
N ASP A 48 1.98 17.25 -23.72
CA ASP A 48 0.57 16.84 -23.93
C ASP A 48 0.23 15.33 -23.85
N THR A 49 1.14 14.47 -23.41
CA THR A 49 0.81 13.06 -23.07
C THR A 49 0.28 12.92 -21.63
N THR A 50 -0.84 13.58 -21.32
CA THR A 50 -1.45 13.50 -19.98
C THR A 50 -2.20 12.19 -19.78
N ALA A 51 -1.93 11.50 -18.66
CA ALA A 51 -2.67 10.30 -18.29
C ALA A 51 -4.18 10.58 -18.13
N PRO A 52 -5.07 9.66 -18.55
CA PRO A 52 -6.52 9.82 -18.35
C PRO A 52 -6.87 10.02 -16.87
N ALA A 53 -7.88 10.85 -16.60
CA ALA A 53 -8.27 11.20 -15.23
C ALA A 53 -8.60 9.98 -14.35
N PHE A 54 -9.18 8.91 -14.93
CA PHE A 54 -9.47 7.69 -14.18
C PHE A 54 -8.20 6.95 -13.72
N VAL A 55 -7.11 7.02 -14.49
CA VAL A 55 -5.82 6.42 -14.13
C VAL A 55 -5.24 7.15 -12.92
N LEU A 56 -5.31 8.49 -12.90
CA LEU A 56 -4.91 9.28 -11.73
C LEU A 56 -5.73 8.91 -10.49
N GLY A 57 -7.04 8.70 -10.64
CA GLY A 57 -7.91 8.24 -9.56
C GLY A 57 -7.53 6.85 -9.02
N ILE A 58 -7.22 5.90 -9.90
CA ILE A 58 -6.74 4.56 -9.52
C ILE A 58 -5.44 4.65 -8.74
N VAL A 59 -4.47 5.41 -9.26
CA VAL A 59 -3.15 5.56 -8.66
C VAL A 59 -3.24 6.15 -7.27
N ILE A 60 -3.97 7.26 -7.10
CA ILE A 60 -4.12 7.92 -5.80
C ILE A 60 -4.85 7.00 -4.81
N SER A 61 -5.95 6.38 -5.22
CA SER A 61 -6.73 5.53 -4.31
C SER A 61 -5.96 4.30 -3.85
N LEU A 62 -5.27 3.61 -4.76
CA LEU A 62 -4.40 2.49 -4.40
C LEU A 62 -3.21 2.92 -3.56
N PHE A 63 -2.60 4.08 -3.83
CA PHE A 63 -1.49 4.59 -3.03
C PHE A 63 -1.91 4.78 -1.58
N VAL A 64 -3.07 5.40 -1.35
CA VAL A 64 -3.63 5.56 -0.02
C VAL A 64 -3.85 4.20 0.64
N LEU A 65 -4.56 3.28 -0.03
CA LEU A 65 -4.84 1.94 0.50
C LEU A 65 -3.56 1.16 0.85
N PHE A 66 -2.54 1.27 0.01
CA PHE A 66 -1.23 0.65 0.21
C PHE A 66 -0.52 1.19 1.46
N ASN A 67 -0.56 2.50 1.69
CA ASN A 67 -0.01 3.09 2.91
C ASN A 67 -0.78 2.66 4.16
N VAL A 68 -2.10 2.41 4.07
CA VAL A 68 -2.87 1.88 5.19
C VAL A 68 -2.37 0.50 5.62
N PHE A 69 -1.96 -0.39 4.69
CA PHE A 69 -1.34 -1.67 5.06
C PHE A 69 -0.09 -1.47 5.92
N ALA A 70 0.79 -0.53 5.53
CA ALA A 70 1.99 -0.23 6.29
C ALA A 70 1.66 0.38 7.68
N ILE A 71 0.64 1.23 7.76
CA ILE A 71 0.17 1.82 9.02
C ILE A 71 -0.34 0.73 9.97
N VAL A 72 -1.07 -0.28 9.47
CA VAL A 72 -1.55 -1.39 10.31
C VAL A 72 -0.36 -2.14 10.92
N GLN A 73 0.66 -2.50 10.12
CA GLN A 73 1.86 -3.17 10.65
C GLN A 73 2.56 -2.31 11.71
N TYR A 74 2.70 -1.01 11.43
CA TYR A 74 3.31 -0.06 12.36
C TYR A 74 2.57 0.02 13.70
N LEU A 75 1.25 0.18 13.67
CA LEU A 75 0.43 0.30 14.88
C LEU A 75 0.42 -1.00 15.69
N GLN A 76 0.40 -2.14 15.01
CA GLN A 76 0.47 -3.47 15.63
C GLN A 76 1.82 -3.67 16.35
N TYR A 77 2.94 -3.32 15.70
CA TYR A 77 4.27 -3.44 16.28
C TYR A 77 4.57 -2.41 17.38
N LYS A 78 3.97 -1.21 17.30
CA LYS A 78 4.01 -0.22 18.38
C LYS A 78 3.04 -0.52 19.52
N LYS A 79 2.13 -1.49 19.38
CA LYS A 79 1.05 -1.79 20.35
C LYS A 79 0.23 -0.55 20.75
N VAL A 80 -0.12 0.31 19.79
CA VAL A 80 -0.85 1.55 20.10
C VAL A 80 -2.31 1.26 20.41
N GLY A 81 -2.73 1.47 21.67
CA GLY A 81 -4.13 1.35 22.07
C GLY A 81 -4.72 -0.03 21.76
N LYS A 82 -5.79 -0.07 20.95
CA LYS A 82 -6.46 -1.33 20.58
C LYS A 82 -5.62 -2.22 19.64
N TRP A 83 -4.55 -1.70 19.04
CA TRP A 83 -3.64 -2.44 18.17
C TRP A 83 -2.61 -3.30 18.92
N SER A 84 -2.66 -3.30 20.25
CA SER A 84 -1.92 -4.27 21.08
C SER A 84 -2.44 -5.71 20.91
N ASP A 85 -3.70 -5.87 20.51
CA ASP A 85 -4.29 -7.15 20.14
C ASP A 85 -3.99 -7.49 18.67
N TYR A 86 -3.23 -8.56 18.46
CA TYR A 86 -2.86 -9.07 17.14
C TYR A 86 -4.09 -9.37 16.27
N LEU A 87 -5.17 -9.92 16.85
CA LEU A 87 -6.36 -10.30 16.09
C LEU A 87 -7.08 -9.09 15.48
N ARG A 88 -6.90 -7.89 16.07
CA ARG A 88 -7.40 -6.66 15.48
C ARG A 88 -6.63 -6.30 14.21
N GLY A 89 -5.31 -6.46 14.24
CA GLY A 89 -4.44 -6.28 13.07
C GLY A 89 -4.84 -7.20 11.92
N GLU A 90 -4.97 -8.49 12.23
CA GLU A 90 -5.39 -9.53 11.29
C GLU A 90 -6.74 -9.21 10.62
N LYS A 91 -7.78 -8.90 11.41
CA LYS A 91 -9.10 -8.53 10.88
C LYS A 91 -9.01 -7.31 9.97
N THR A 92 -8.20 -6.33 10.34
CA THR A 92 -8.01 -5.13 9.52
C THR A 92 -7.34 -5.46 8.19
N TYR A 93 -6.32 -6.31 8.17
CA TYR A 93 -5.68 -6.74 6.93
C TYR A 93 -6.65 -7.46 5.99
N ILE A 94 -7.50 -8.35 6.53
CA ILE A 94 -8.52 -9.04 5.75
C ILE A 94 -9.50 -8.03 5.13
N THR A 95 -10.03 -7.10 5.93
CA THR A 95 -10.96 -6.07 5.43
C THR A 95 -10.30 -5.17 4.40
N LEU A 96 -9.08 -4.70 4.66
CA LEU A 96 -8.35 -3.81 3.76
C LEU A 96 -8.00 -4.52 2.44
N SER A 97 -7.68 -5.81 2.49
CA SER A 97 -7.44 -6.65 1.31
C SER A 97 -8.69 -6.75 0.43
N LEU A 98 -9.84 -7.00 1.05
CA LEU A 98 -11.13 -7.05 0.33
C LEU A 98 -11.44 -5.70 -0.31
N VAL A 99 -11.40 -4.62 0.48
CA VAL A 99 -11.73 -3.26 0.00
C VAL A 99 -10.79 -2.83 -1.12
N ALA A 100 -9.49 -2.99 -0.96
CA ALA A 100 -8.51 -2.53 -1.95
C ALA A 100 -8.62 -3.28 -3.27
N LYS A 101 -8.80 -4.61 -3.22
CA LYS A 101 -8.94 -5.44 -4.43
C LYS A 101 -10.26 -5.16 -5.12
N SER A 102 -11.37 -5.05 -4.38
CA SER A 102 -12.68 -4.72 -4.96
C SER A 102 -12.69 -3.32 -5.57
N ALA A 103 -12.14 -2.32 -4.89
CA ALA A 103 -12.05 -0.95 -5.41
C ALA A 103 -11.27 -0.90 -6.72
N LEU A 104 -10.09 -1.54 -6.78
CA LEU A 104 -9.30 -1.60 -8.00
C LEU A 104 -10.04 -2.30 -9.14
N ALA A 105 -10.64 -3.45 -8.86
CA ALA A 105 -11.36 -4.24 -9.86
C ALA A 105 -12.50 -3.41 -10.49
N TRP A 106 -13.31 -2.74 -9.67
CA TRP A 106 -14.42 -1.93 -10.16
C TRP A 106 -13.96 -0.66 -10.88
N GLN A 107 -12.91 0.00 -10.41
CA GLN A 107 -12.37 1.20 -11.09
C GLN A 107 -11.83 0.86 -12.49
N ILE A 108 -11.11 -0.26 -12.64
CA ILE A 108 -10.64 -0.73 -13.95
C ILE A 108 -11.83 -1.14 -14.81
N PHE A 109 -12.74 -1.96 -14.27
CA PHE A 109 -13.89 -2.46 -15.03
C PHE A 109 -14.74 -1.33 -15.61
N ALA A 110 -15.11 -0.35 -14.77
CA ALA A 110 -15.91 0.79 -15.19
C ALA A 110 -15.22 1.69 -16.22
N SER A 111 -13.89 1.74 -16.22
CA SER A 111 -13.13 2.68 -17.04
C SER A 111 -12.62 2.09 -18.35
N THR A 112 -12.42 0.76 -18.42
CA THR A 112 -11.78 0.12 -19.58
C THR A 112 -12.47 -1.15 -20.10
N LEU A 113 -13.41 -1.74 -19.36
CA LEU A 113 -14.05 -3.01 -19.74
C LEU A 113 -15.54 -2.86 -20.09
N ILE A 114 -16.20 -1.79 -19.65
CA ILE A 114 -17.57 -1.45 -20.06
C ILE A 114 -17.58 -0.53 -21.30
N SER A 115 -16.53 0.28 -21.48
CA SER A 115 -16.42 1.33 -22.52
C SER A 115 -16.18 0.76 -23.91
#